data_AF-A0A5J6ZBH3-F1
#
_entry.id   AF-A0A5J6ZBH3-F1
#
_cell.length_a   1.000
_cell.length_b   1.000
_cell.length_c   1.000
_cell.angle_alpha   90.00
_cell.angle_beta   90.00
_cell.angle_gamma   90.00
#
_symmetry.space_group_name_H-M   'P 1'
#
loop_
_entity.id
_entity.type
_entity.pdbx_description
1 polymer ?
#
loop_
_entity_poly.entity_id
_entity_poly.type
_entity_poly.pdbx_seq_one_letter_code
_entity_poly.pdbx_strand_id
1 'polypeptide(L)'
;MLTLTEAPRNPFKNPITVPVGSGLAAQIPEGPGRPSVRWHERARHMRQRLSHLHEEHGSALEYRRLDQDWLEVRVIEHALPVGSLLTHPSLAAILIEALELQLGESAAVYYKQGRILACPASHADIRQGWIGPMDLSAGYCMALPLK
;
A
#
# COMPACT_ATOMS: atom_id res chain seq x y z
N MET A 1 7.05 3.77 12.17
CA MET A 1 6.49 3.72 10.80
C MET A 1 5.21 2.90 10.84
N LEU A 2 4.25 3.14 9.95
CA LEU A 2 3.10 2.23 9.84
C LEU A 2 3.53 0.95 9.13
N THR A 3 3.13 -0.20 9.66
CA THR A 3 3.49 -1.51 9.11
C THR A 3 2.23 -2.24 8.68
N LEU A 4 2.26 -2.85 7.50
CA LEU A 4 1.17 -3.70 7.04
C LEU A 4 1.29 -5.10 7.67
N THR A 5 0.18 -5.69 8.07
CA THR A 5 0.12 -7.04 8.62
C THR A 5 -1.10 -7.79 8.12
N GLU A 6 -0.98 -9.12 8.07
CA GLU A 6 -2.08 -10.06 7.81
C GLU A 6 -2.71 -10.55 9.13
N ALA A 7 -2.18 -10.10 10.28
CA ALA A 7 -2.74 -10.44 11.58
C ALA A 7 -4.14 -9.83 11.73
N PRO A 8 -5.10 -10.58 12.31
CA PRO A 8 -6.46 -10.08 12.50
C PRO A 8 -6.49 -8.87 13.43
N ARG A 9 -7.55 -8.07 13.32
CA ARG A 9 -7.78 -6.91 14.19
C ARG A 9 -7.77 -7.35 15.65
N ASN A 10 -6.84 -6.81 16.44
CA ASN A 10 -6.83 -6.97 17.89
C ASN A 10 -6.71 -5.59 18.57
N PRO A 11 -7.81 -5.04 19.11
CA PRO A 11 -7.78 -3.74 19.79
C PRO A 11 -7.23 -3.81 21.22
N PHE A 12 -7.01 -5.01 21.76
CA PHE A 12 -6.58 -5.24 23.15
C PHE A 12 -5.10 -5.62 23.27
N LYS A 13 -4.42 -5.82 22.13
CA LYS A 13 -3.01 -6.20 22.07
C LYS A 13 -2.23 -5.11 21.36
N ASN A 14 -1.14 -4.66 21.98
CA ASN A 14 -0.22 -3.77 21.30
C ASN A 14 0.78 -4.57 20.42
N PRO A 15 1.19 -4.02 19.27
CA PRO A 15 0.67 -2.79 18.65
C PRO A 15 -0.76 -2.95 18.14
N ILE A 16 -1.59 -1.90 18.31
CA ILE A 16 -2.98 -1.88 17.84
C ILE A 16 -3.00 -1.99 16.31
N THR A 17 -3.90 -2.82 15.80
CA THR A 17 -4.14 -3.02 14.37
C THR A 17 -5.45 -2.38 13.91
N VAL A 18 -5.45 -1.68 12.78
CA VAL A 18 -6.64 -1.14 12.12
C VAL A 18 -6.84 -1.84 10.77
N PRO A 19 -8.01 -2.45 10.49
CA PRO A 19 -8.27 -3.07 9.20
C PRO A 19 -8.15 -2.06 8.06
N VAL A 20 -7.50 -2.47 6.97
CA VAL A 20 -7.42 -1.68 5.73
C VAL A 20 -8.09 -2.39 4.55
N GLY A 21 -8.56 -3.64 4.72
CA GLY A 21 -9.32 -4.40 3.71
C GLY A 21 -8.58 -5.65 3.23
N SER A 22 -9.28 -6.57 2.56
CA SER A 22 -8.71 -7.81 1.99
C SER A 22 -7.89 -8.67 2.96
N GLY A 23 -8.29 -8.70 4.24
CA GLY A 23 -7.57 -9.43 5.30
C GLY A 23 -6.30 -8.73 5.81
N LEU A 24 -6.01 -7.52 5.32
CA LEU A 24 -4.87 -6.70 5.74
C LEU A 24 -5.27 -5.69 6.82
N ALA A 25 -4.30 -5.38 7.68
CA ALA A 25 -4.40 -4.36 8.70
C ALA A 25 -3.13 -3.51 8.78
N ALA A 26 -3.28 -2.26 9.18
CA ALA A 26 -2.20 -1.36 9.56
C ALA A 26 -1.89 -1.54 11.06
N GLN A 27 -0.64 -1.87 11.38
CA GLN A 27 -0.10 -1.79 12.74
C GLN A 27 0.29 -0.36 13.06
N ILE A 28 -0.33 0.18 14.10
CA ILE A 28 -0.03 1.51 14.64
C ILE A 28 1.06 1.35 15.70
N PRO A 29 2.21 2.02 15.54
CA PRO A 29 3.26 1.99 16.55
C PRO A 29 2.76 2.43 17.92
N GLU A 30 3.33 1.81 18.95
CA GLU A 30 3.19 2.26 20.33
C GLU A 30 3.72 3.69 20.49
N GLY A 31 3.18 4.39 21.48
CA GLY A 31 3.56 5.76 21.79
C GLY A 31 2.46 6.51 22.52
N PRO A 32 2.74 7.76 22.93
CA PRO A 32 1.78 8.60 23.63
C PRO A 32 0.55 8.94 22.77
N GLY A 33 -0.54 9.34 23.41
CA GLY A 33 -1.75 9.84 22.75
C GLY A 33 -2.72 8.76 22.25
N ARG A 34 -3.69 9.17 21.44
CA ARG A 34 -4.72 8.28 20.88
C ARG A 34 -4.17 7.53 19.65
N PRO A 35 -4.46 6.22 19.47
CA PRO A 35 -3.99 5.46 18.31
C PRO A 35 -4.40 6.07 16.96
N SER A 36 -5.62 6.58 16.84
CA SER A 36 -6.11 7.24 15.61
C SER A 36 -5.29 8.48 15.23
N VAL A 37 -4.93 9.29 16.23
CA VAL A 37 -4.06 10.47 16.02
C VAL A 37 -2.69 10.03 15.53
N ARG A 38 -2.09 9.03 16.20
CA ARG A 38 -0.80 8.46 15.76
C ARG A 38 -0.88 7.88 14.34
N TRP A 39 -1.96 7.21 13.97
CA TRP A 39 -2.14 6.65 12.63
C TRP A 39 -2.08 7.76 11.57
N HIS A 40 -2.86 8.84 11.75
CA HIS A 40 -2.86 9.97 10.82
C HIS A 40 -1.53 10.75 10.79
N GLU A 41 -0.90 10.97 11.96
CA GLU A 41 0.39 11.66 12.04
C GLU A 41 1.50 10.87 11.35
N ARG A 42 1.56 9.55 11.56
CA ARG A 42 2.55 8.69 10.91
C ARG A 42 2.33 8.65 9.39
N ALA A 43 1.08 8.56 8.94
CA ALA A 43 0.77 8.66 7.52
C ALA A 43 1.21 10.02 6.94
N ARG A 44 0.96 11.13 7.64
CA ARG A 44 1.41 12.46 7.23
C ARG A 44 2.94 12.55 7.08
N HIS A 45 3.69 12.04 8.06
CA HIS A 45 5.16 12.06 8.01
C HIS A 45 5.68 11.23 6.84
N MET A 46 5.08 10.06 6.60
CA MET A 46 5.44 9.22 5.45
C MET A 46 5.12 9.91 4.13
N ARG A 47 3.98 10.59 4.00
CA ARG A 47 3.65 11.40 2.81
C ARG A 47 4.67 12.52 2.57
N GLN A 48 5.07 13.22 3.62
CA GLN A 48 6.12 14.25 3.52
C GLN A 48 7.44 13.65 3.05
N ARG A 49 7.81 12.46 3.56
CA ARG A 49 9.01 11.75 3.10
C ARG A 49 8.92 11.35 1.64
N LEU A 50 7.78 10.82 1.19
CA LEU A 50 7.55 10.48 -0.22
C LEU A 50 7.61 11.73 -1.12
N SER A 51 7.03 12.85 -0.70
CA SER A 51 7.11 14.13 -1.43
C SER A 51 8.57 14.57 -1.59
N HIS A 52 9.35 14.51 -0.51
CA HIS A 52 10.75 14.87 -0.54
C HIS A 52 11.58 13.97 -1.47
N LEU A 53 11.33 12.65 -1.45
CA LEU A 53 11.98 11.71 -2.38
C LEU A 53 11.62 12.05 -3.84
N HIS A 54 10.37 12.42 -4.10
CA HIS A 54 9.94 12.83 -5.44
C HIS A 54 10.63 14.13 -5.89
N GLU A 55 10.78 15.12 -5.00
CA GLU A 55 11.52 16.35 -5.28
C GLU A 55 13.01 16.09 -5.55
N GLU A 56 13.63 15.15 -4.81
CA GLU A 56 15.05 14.84 -4.91
C GLU A 56 15.40 13.95 -6.11
N HIS A 57 14.55 12.98 -6.44
CA HIS A 57 14.84 11.93 -7.42
C HIS A 57 13.89 11.92 -8.63
N GLY A 58 12.91 12.82 -8.69
CA GLY A 58 11.85 12.85 -9.71
C GLY A 58 10.75 11.79 -9.53
N SER A 59 10.93 10.86 -8.58
CA SER A 59 9.95 9.84 -8.19
C SER A 59 10.20 9.42 -6.75
N ALA A 60 9.17 8.95 -6.05
CA ALA A 60 9.34 8.24 -4.77
C ALA A 60 9.34 6.71 -4.94
N LEU A 61 8.90 6.24 -6.11
CA LEU A 61 8.69 4.82 -6.42
C LEU A 61 9.58 4.36 -7.57
N GLU A 62 10.01 3.11 -7.48
CA GLU A 62 10.69 2.35 -8.51
C GLU A 62 9.79 1.24 -9.03
N TYR A 63 9.88 0.99 -10.33
CA TYR A 63 9.09 -0.02 -11.02
C TYR A 63 10.02 -1.01 -11.71
N ARG A 64 9.81 -2.30 -11.44
CA ARG A 64 10.46 -3.38 -12.17
C ARG A 64 9.41 -4.14 -12.95
N ARG A 65 9.46 -4.01 -14.28
CA ARG A 65 8.56 -4.73 -15.17
C ARG A 65 8.91 -6.22 -15.17
N LEU A 66 7.92 -7.07 -14.91
CA LEU A 66 8.09 -8.52 -14.85
C LEU A 66 7.74 -9.18 -16.19
N ASP A 67 6.71 -8.67 -16.85
CA ASP A 67 6.25 -9.03 -18.19
C ASP A 67 5.51 -7.83 -18.81
N GLN A 68 4.68 -8.02 -19.84
CA GLN A 68 3.98 -6.91 -20.51
C GLN A 68 3.00 -6.16 -19.60
N ASP A 69 2.37 -6.86 -18.66
CA ASP A 69 1.25 -6.35 -17.88
C ASP A 69 1.58 -6.14 -16.40
N TRP A 70 2.67 -6.74 -15.91
CA TRP A 70 2.96 -6.78 -14.48
C TRP A 70 4.15 -5.94 -14.08
N LEU A 71 3.94 -5.13 -13.04
CA LEU A 71 4.93 -4.30 -12.39
C LEU A 71 5.15 -4.78 -10.96
N GLU A 72 6.40 -4.93 -10.56
CA GLU A 72 6.77 -4.92 -9.14
C GLU A 72 7.12 -3.50 -8.72
N VAL A 73 6.55 -3.06 -7.59
CA VAL A 73 6.70 -1.69 -7.07
C VAL A 73 7.57 -1.70 -5.83
N ARG A 74 8.44 -0.70 -5.72
CA ARG A 74 9.23 -0.42 -4.50
C ARG A 74 9.24 1.08 -4.22
N VAL A 75 9.51 1.45 -2.98
CA VAL A 75 9.94 2.82 -2.65
C VAL A 75 11.45 2.87 -2.83
N ILE A 76 11.97 3.95 -3.42
CA ILE A 76 13.41 4.17 -3.61
C ILE A 76 14.18 4.10 -2.28
N GLU A 77 13.56 4.61 -1.21
CA GLU A 77 14.11 4.53 0.13
C GLU A 77 13.85 3.15 0.77
N HIS A 78 14.91 2.34 0.91
CA HIS A 78 14.85 1.01 1.54
C HIS A 78 14.27 1.00 2.97
N ALA A 79 14.44 2.10 3.71
CA ALA A 79 13.90 2.22 5.06
C ALA A 79 12.37 2.36 5.10
N LEU A 80 11.71 2.62 3.97
CA LEU A 80 10.26 2.76 3.82
C LEU A 80 9.71 1.58 2.97
N PRO A 81 9.22 0.49 3.60
CA PRO A 81 8.68 -0.65 2.89
C PRO A 81 7.46 -0.24 2.04
N VAL A 82 7.39 -0.71 0.79
CA VAL A 82 6.29 -0.39 -0.12
C VAL A 82 4.91 -0.85 0.43
N GLY A 83 4.88 -1.95 1.19
CA GLY A 83 3.68 -2.41 1.89
C GLY A 83 3.07 -1.35 2.82
N SER A 84 3.89 -0.44 3.36
CA SER A 84 3.41 0.64 4.21
C SER A 84 2.51 1.63 3.46
N LEU A 85 2.55 1.67 2.12
CA LEU A 85 1.63 2.49 1.32
C LEU A 85 0.17 2.02 1.42
N LEU A 86 -0.06 0.74 1.75
CA LEU A 86 -1.40 0.17 1.92
C LEU A 86 -2.00 0.42 3.31
N THR A 87 -1.26 1.07 4.21
CA THR A 87 -1.64 1.17 5.63
C THR A 87 -2.56 2.35 5.96
N HIS A 88 -2.77 3.28 5.01
CA HIS A 88 -3.59 4.46 5.23
C HIS A 88 -4.13 4.99 3.90
N PRO A 89 -5.38 5.50 3.84
CA PRO A 89 -5.98 5.98 2.59
C PRO A 89 -5.17 7.01 1.82
N SER A 90 -4.60 7.99 2.53
CA SER A 90 -3.78 9.01 1.89
C SER A 90 -2.42 8.51 1.36
N LEU A 91 -1.97 7.32 1.78
CA LEU A 91 -0.77 6.68 1.23
C LEU A 91 -1.15 5.76 0.05
N ALA A 92 -2.28 5.05 0.16
CA ALA A 92 -2.83 4.22 -0.91
C ALA A 92 -3.16 5.08 -2.14
N ALA A 93 -3.67 6.29 -1.94
CA ALA A 93 -3.89 7.29 -2.98
C ALA A 93 -2.61 7.59 -3.79
N ILE A 94 -1.47 7.78 -3.12
CA ILE A 94 -0.18 8.02 -3.81
C ILE A 94 0.21 6.81 -4.65
N LEU A 95 0.03 5.60 -4.12
CA LEU A 95 0.36 4.37 -4.83
C LEU A 95 -0.53 4.19 -6.08
N ILE A 96 -1.85 4.35 -5.93
CA ILE A 96 -2.79 4.12 -7.05
C ILE A 96 -2.61 5.17 -8.15
N GLU A 97 -2.47 6.46 -7.80
CA GLU A 97 -2.20 7.53 -8.76
C GLU A 97 -0.92 7.26 -9.57
N ALA A 98 0.15 6.84 -8.88
CA ALA A 98 1.42 6.55 -9.52
C ALA A 98 1.34 5.30 -10.43
N LEU A 99 0.59 4.28 -10.02
CA LEU A 99 0.39 3.07 -10.81
C LEU A 99 -0.46 3.31 -12.05
N GLU A 100 -1.55 4.06 -11.95
CA GLU A 100 -2.43 4.37 -13.07
C GLU A 100 -1.69 5.20 -14.13
N LEU A 101 -0.78 6.10 -13.71
CA LEU A 101 0.12 6.79 -14.64
C LEU A 101 1.09 5.84 -15.37
N GLN A 102 1.59 4.80 -14.70
CA GLN A 102 2.51 3.83 -15.30
C GLN A 102 1.82 2.80 -16.19
N LEU A 103 0.55 2.48 -15.90
CA LEU A 103 -0.22 1.45 -16.60
C LEU A 103 -1.15 2.03 -17.67
N GLY A 104 -1.53 3.30 -17.56
CA GLY A 104 -2.44 3.98 -18.50
C GLY A 104 -3.93 3.68 -18.28
N GLU A 105 -4.27 2.88 -17.27
CA GLU A 105 -5.64 2.57 -16.85
C GLU A 105 -5.69 2.22 -15.35
N SER A 106 -6.88 1.92 -14.82
CA SER A 106 -7.05 1.49 -13.43
C SER A 106 -6.14 0.31 -13.06
N ALA A 107 -5.50 0.38 -11.90
CA ALA A 107 -4.59 -0.67 -11.46
C ALA A 107 -5.24 -1.67 -10.49
N ALA A 108 -4.96 -2.95 -10.69
CA ALA A 108 -5.16 -3.99 -9.68
C ALA A 108 -3.88 -4.20 -8.88
N VAL A 109 -3.98 -4.22 -7.55
CA VAL A 109 -2.82 -4.33 -6.65
C VAL A 109 -2.81 -5.67 -5.91
N TYR A 110 -1.63 -6.24 -5.75
CA TYR A 110 -1.40 -7.50 -5.06
C TYR A 110 -0.32 -7.33 -4.01
N TYR A 111 -0.50 -7.99 -2.86
CA TYR A 111 0.46 -7.98 -1.77
C TYR A 111 0.91 -9.39 -1.39
N LYS A 112 2.21 -9.53 -1.11
CA LYS A 112 2.77 -10.75 -0.50
C LYS A 112 4.04 -10.42 0.25
N GLN A 113 4.06 -10.63 1.57
CA GLN A 113 5.27 -10.59 2.40
C GLN A 113 6.14 -9.34 2.14
N GLY A 114 5.53 -8.15 2.18
CA GLY A 114 6.23 -6.88 1.99
C GLY A 114 6.44 -6.46 0.53
N ARG A 115 6.06 -7.29 -0.45
CA ARG A 115 6.14 -7.00 -1.87
C ARG A 115 4.80 -6.56 -2.41
N ILE A 116 4.82 -5.64 -3.36
CA ILE A 116 3.64 -5.19 -4.11
C ILE A 116 3.85 -5.47 -5.59
N LEU A 117 2.84 -6.11 -6.19
CA LEU A 117 2.68 -6.16 -7.64
C LEU A 117 1.47 -5.33 -8.04
N ALA A 118 1.52 -4.84 -9.27
CA ALA A 118 0.38 -4.21 -9.92
C ALA A 118 0.28 -4.66 -11.37
N CYS A 119 -0.94 -4.71 -11.88
CA CYS A 119 -1.23 -4.89 -13.30
C CYS A 119 -2.45 -4.03 -13.67
N PRO A 120 -2.75 -3.86 -14.96
CA PRO A 120 -4.03 -3.28 -15.37
C PRO A 120 -5.20 -4.08 -14.79
N ALA A 121 -6.25 -3.39 -14.34
CA ALA A 121 -7.42 -4.03 -13.74
C ALA A 121 -8.16 -4.95 -14.72
N SER A 122 -8.11 -4.61 -16.01
CA SER A 122 -8.61 -5.43 -17.13
C SER A 122 -7.92 -6.80 -17.25
N HIS A 123 -6.68 -6.92 -16.76
CA HIS A 123 -5.84 -8.12 -16.83
C HIS A 123 -5.70 -8.81 -15.46
N ALA A 124 -6.47 -8.39 -14.46
CA ALA A 124 -6.38 -8.93 -13.11
C ALA A 124 -6.90 -10.37 -13.01
N ASP A 125 -6.21 -11.21 -12.24
CA ASP A 125 -6.56 -12.60 -12.01
C ASP A 125 -6.29 -13.02 -10.56
N ILE A 126 -6.80 -14.19 -10.15
CA ILE A 126 -6.48 -14.74 -8.83
C ILE A 126 -5.07 -15.35 -8.90
N ARG A 127 -4.13 -14.74 -8.18
CA ARG A 127 -2.75 -15.20 -8.14
C ARG A 127 -2.44 -15.97 -6.86
N GLN A 128 -2.10 -17.25 -6.99
CA GLN A 128 -1.90 -18.14 -5.84
C GLN A 128 -0.84 -17.60 -4.86
N GLY A 129 -1.23 -17.51 -3.58
CA GLY A 129 -0.35 -17.04 -2.50
C GLY A 129 -0.09 -15.53 -2.50
N TRP A 130 -0.85 -14.76 -3.28
CA TRP A 130 -0.92 -13.30 -3.19
C TRP A 130 -2.26 -12.88 -2.60
N ILE A 131 -2.26 -11.78 -1.85
CA ILE A 131 -3.49 -11.11 -1.41
C ILE A 131 -3.87 -10.11 -2.50
N GLY A 132 -5.04 -10.32 -3.10
CA GLY A 132 -5.55 -9.52 -4.21
C GLY A 132 -6.29 -10.39 -5.24
N PRO A 133 -6.73 -9.80 -6.36
CA PRO A 133 -6.53 -8.40 -6.74
C PRO A 133 -7.28 -7.43 -5.85
N MET A 134 -6.63 -6.32 -5.53
CA MET A 134 -7.20 -5.24 -4.73
C MET A 134 -7.44 -4.00 -5.60
N ASP A 135 -8.59 -3.39 -5.41
CA ASP A 135 -8.89 -2.02 -5.84
C ASP A 135 -8.56 -1.06 -4.70
N LEU A 136 -7.74 -0.04 -4.98
CA LEU A 136 -7.34 1.01 -4.04
C LEU A 136 -8.03 2.35 -4.29
N SER A 137 -8.98 2.44 -5.24
CA SER A 137 -9.65 3.68 -5.65
C SER A 137 -10.35 4.40 -4.49
N ALA A 138 -10.88 3.66 -3.53
CA ALA A 138 -11.50 4.20 -2.31
C ALA A 138 -10.49 4.52 -1.19
N GLY A 139 -9.18 4.34 -1.43
CA GLY A 139 -8.12 4.47 -0.43
C GLY A 139 -7.98 3.28 0.53
N TYR A 140 -8.73 2.20 0.31
CA TYR A 140 -8.65 0.98 1.12
C TYR A 140 -8.35 -0.21 0.23
N CYS A 141 -7.84 -1.30 0.81
CA CYS A 141 -7.56 -2.56 0.13
C CYS A 141 -8.86 -3.33 -0.15
N MET A 142 -9.69 -2.84 -1.04
CA MET A 142 -10.98 -3.46 -1.40
C MET A 142 -10.74 -4.60 -2.37
N ALA A 143 -11.52 -5.67 -2.30
CA ALA A 143 -11.42 -6.74 -3.31
C ALA A 143 -11.88 -6.20 -4.66
N LEU A 144 -11.09 -6.41 -5.71
CA LEU A 144 -11.47 -6.07 -7.07
C LEU A 144 -12.42 -7.16 -7.61
N PRO A 145 -13.64 -6.81 -8.06
CA PRO A 145 -14.53 -7.76 -8.71
C PRO A 145 -13.93 -8.23 -10.04
N LEU A 146 -13.69 -9.53 -10.16
CA LEU A 146 -13.27 -10.15 -11.42
C LEU A 146 -14.50 -10.38 -12.31
N LYS A 147 -14.31 -10.15 -13.61
CA LYS A 147 -15.35 -10.38 -14.63
C LYS A 147 -15.46 -11.86 -15.00
#